data_AF-A0A6P0IUU4-F1
#
_entry.id   AF-A0A6P0IUU4-F1
#
_cell.length_a   1.000
_cell.length_b   1.000
_cell.length_c   1.000
_cell.angle_alpha   90.00
_cell.angle_beta   90.00
_cell.angle_gamma   90.00
#
_symmetry.space_group_name_H-M   'P 1'
#
loop_
_entity.id
_entity.type
_entity.pdbx_description
1 polymer ?
#
loop_
_entity_poly.entity_id
_entity_poly.type
_entity_poly.pdbx_seq_one_letter_code
_entity_poly.pdbx_strand_id
1 'polypeptide(L)' 'TASINERWFDELDAPVLRLSSQDIPTPYNGTLENLTIVQPHQIVEGVKKMMALRI' A
#
# COMPACT_ATOMS: atom_id res chain seq x y z
N THR A 1 -0.98 4.92 15.49
CA THR A 1 -1.09 5.64 14.19
C THR A 1 0.27 5.60 13.51
N ALA A 2 0.38 5.83 12.20
CA ALA A 2 1.70 5.90 11.57
C ALA A 2 2.40 7.18 12.06
N SER A 3 3.70 7.11 12.43
CA SER A 3 4.42 8.28 12.97
C SER A 3 4.41 9.49 12.03
N ILE A 4 4.29 9.26 10.71
CA ILE A 4 4.12 10.31 9.72
C ILE A 4 2.85 11.14 9.95
N ASN A 5 1.73 10.51 10.30
CA ASN A 5 0.47 11.20 10.58
C ASN A 5 0.54 12.01 11.88
N GLU A 6 1.40 11.64 12.82
CA GLU A 6 1.52 12.34 14.10
C GLU A 6 2.44 13.56 14.00
N ARG A 7 3.40 13.53 13.07
CA ARG A 7 4.45 14.55 12.95
C ARG A 7 4.27 15.49 11.77
N TRP A 8 3.50 15.11 10.75
CA TRP A 8 3.43 15.80 9.47
C TRP A 8 2.02 15.83 8.89
N PHE A 9 0.98 15.88 9.74
CA PHE A 9 -0.41 15.81 9.26
C PHE A 9 -0.76 16.97 8.31
N ASP A 10 -0.33 18.18 8.67
CA ASP A 10 -0.69 19.40 7.94
C ASP A 10 0.03 19.50 6.58
N GLU A 11 1.14 18.78 6.42
CA GLU A 11 1.96 18.74 5.20
C GLU A 11 1.52 17.65 4.20
N LEU A 12 0.56 16.81 4.56
CA LEU A 12 0.07 15.73 3.70
C LEU A 12 -1.05 16.22 2.77
N ASP A 13 -0.74 16.34 1.47
CA ASP A 13 -1.72 16.62 0.40
C ASP A 13 -2.79 15.52 0.21
N ALA A 14 -2.57 14.33 0.78
CA ALA A 14 -3.46 13.19 0.65
C ALA A 14 -3.31 12.21 1.83
N PRO A 15 -4.33 11.40 2.14
CA PRO A 15 -4.24 10.37 3.17
C PRO A 15 -3.14 9.34 2.87
N VAL A 16 -2.39 8.94 3.90
CA VAL A 16 -1.38 7.88 3.79
C VAL A 16 -2.06 6.54 3.53
N LEU A 17 -1.69 5.90 2.42
CA LEU A 17 -2.12 4.55 2.07
C LEU A 17 -1.06 3.53 2.46
N ARG A 18 -1.51 2.32 2.83
CA ARG A 18 -0.63 1.18 3.13
C ARG A 18 -0.91 0.06 2.16
N LEU A 19 0.15 -0.50 1.60
CA LEU A 19 0.12 -1.67 0.75
C LEU A 19 1.01 -2.74 1.38
N SER A 20 0.43 -3.89 1.68
CA SER A 20 1.13 -5.02 2.29
C SER A 20 0.70 -6.32 1.62
N SER A 21 1.55 -7.33 1.75
CA SER A 21 1.20 -8.71 1.43
C SER A 21 0.03 -9.19 2.28
N GLN A 22 -0.60 -10.28 1.84
CA GLN A 22 -1.68 -10.91 2.60
C GLN A 22 -1.15 -11.43 3.94
N ASP A 23 -1.94 -11.30 5.00
CA ASP A 23 -1.58 -11.77 6.34
C ASP A 23 -1.85 -13.28 6.49
N ILE A 24 -1.14 -14.06 5.68
CA ILE A 24 -1.18 -15.52 5.64
C ILE A 24 0.24 -16.05 5.43
N PRO A 25 0.54 -17.29 5.86
CA PRO A 25 1.83 -17.91 5.56
C PRO A 25 2.08 -17.96 4.05
N THR A 26 3.24 -17.46 3.62
CA THR A 26 3.64 -17.46 2.20
C THR A 26 3.80 -18.90 1.68
N PRO A 27 3.02 -19.32 0.66
CA PRO A 27 3.13 -20.65 0.10
C PRO A 27 4.42 -20.83 -0.71
N TYR A 28 4.97 -22.06 -0.76
CA TYR A 28 6.18 -22.36 -1.57
C TYR A 28 5.91 -22.42 -3.08
N ASN A 29 4.67 -22.70 -3.48
CA ASN A 29 4.31 -22.74 -4.89
C ASN A 29 4.43 -21.32 -5.48
N GLY A 30 5.27 -21.12 -6.50
CA GLY A 30 5.58 -19.78 -7.03
C GLY A 30 4.36 -19.00 -7.55
N THR A 31 3.34 -19.67 -8.08
CA THR A 31 2.09 -19.01 -8.47
C THR A 31 1.33 -18.52 -7.24
N LEU A 32 1.24 -19.34 -6.20
CA LEU A 32 0.55 -18.98 -4.96
C LEU A 32 1.35 -17.92 -4.16
N GLU A 33 2.68 -18.04 -4.12
CA GLU A 33 3.58 -17.04 -3.53
C GLU A 33 3.32 -15.66 -4.16
N ASN A 34 3.32 -15.58 -5.49
CA ASN A 34 3.06 -14.34 -6.22
C ASN A 34 1.69 -13.72 -5.88
N LEU A 35 0.67 -14.53 -5.60
CA LEU A 35 -0.65 -14.03 -5.20
C LEU A 35 -0.68 -13.47 -3.77
N THR A 36 0.25 -13.89 -2.92
CA THR A 36 0.35 -13.40 -1.53
C THR A 36 1.19 -12.15 -1.38
N ILE A 37 2.14 -11.92 -2.27
CA ILE A 37 3.07 -10.78 -2.23
C ILE A 37 2.53 -9.62 -3.07
N VAL A 38 2.79 -8.39 -2.62
CA VAL A 38 2.49 -7.17 -3.38
C VAL A 38 3.16 -7.18 -4.75
N GLN A 39 2.36 -6.96 -5.79
CA GLN A 39 2.80 -6.90 -7.17
C GLN A 39 2.96 -5.45 -7.68
N PRO A 40 3.83 -5.21 -8.69
CA PRO A 40 4.07 -3.86 -9.21
C PRO A 40 2.81 -3.11 -9.67
N HIS A 41 1.86 -3.81 -10.30
CA HIS A 41 0.61 -3.19 -10.73
C HIS A 41 -0.24 -2.68 -9.55
N GLN A 42 -0.18 -3.35 -8.39
CA GLN A 42 -0.89 -2.90 -7.18
C GLN A 42 -0.30 -1.61 -6.62
N ILE A 43 1.02 -1.41 -6.75
CA ILE A 43 1.69 -0.15 -6.40
C ILE A 43 1.18 0.98 -7.29
N VAL A 44 1.15 0.74 -8.61
CA VAL A 44 0.65 1.72 -9.59
C VAL A 44 -0.79 2.12 -9.28
N GLU A 45 -1.66 1.13 -9.01
CA GLU A 45 -3.06 1.40 -8.65
C GLU A 45 -3.18 2.14 -7.31
N GLY A 46 -2.34 1.82 -6.32
CA GLY A 46 -2.26 2.55 -5.05
C GLY A 46 -1.91 4.02 -5.25
N VAL A 47 -0.90 4.32 -6.07
CA VAL A 47 -0.49 5.69 -6.41
C VAL A 47 -1.59 6.43 -7.16
N LYS A 48 -2.22 5.80 -8.15
CA LYS A 48 -3.36 6.40 -8.88
C LYS A 48 -4.50 6.76 -7.94
N LYS A 49 -4.86 5.87 -7.01
CA LYS A 49 -5.88 6.16 -5.99
C LYS A 49 -5.50 7.33 -5.09
N MET A 50 -4.24 7.40 -4.65
CA MET A 50 -3.72 8.51 -3.85
C MET A 50 -3.86 9.85 -4.59
N MET A 51 -3.53 9.88 -5.88
CA MET A 51 -3.63 11.09 -6.70
C MET A 51 -5.07 11.50 -7.04
N ALA A 52 -5.98 10.54 -7.15
CA ALA A 52 -7.41 10.82 -7.37
C ALA A 52 -8.11 11.41 -6.13
N LEU A 53 -7.53 11.22 -4.95
CA LEU A 53 -8.07 11.68 -3.66
C LEU A 53 -7.47 13.03 -3.20
N ARG A 54 -6.72 13.72 -4.08
CA ARG A 54 -6.17 15.04 -3.78
C ARG A 54 -7.33 16.03 -3.64
N ILE A 55 -7.47 16.64 -2.45
CA ILE A 55 -8.49 17.66 -2.12
C ILE A 55 -7.85 19.04 -2.23
#